data_AF-A0A519HTC0-F1
#
_entry.id   AF-A0A519HTC0-F1
#
_cell.length_a   1.000
_cell.length_b   1.000
_cell.length_c   1.000
_cell.angle_alpha   90.00
_cell.angle_beta   90.00
_cell.angle_gamma   90.00
#
_symmetry.space_group_name_H-M   'P 1'
#
loop_
_entity.id
_entity.type
_entity.pdbx_description
1 polymer ?
#
loop_
_entity_poly.entity_id
_entity_poly.type
_entity_poly.pdbx_seq_one_letter_code
_entity_poly.pdbx_strand_id
1 'polypeptide(L)'
;MSCGVALAISLLLSDPNVALAAAQPPAVADAPISVAAEPLFAGIVSHSTALKGVVDGWIAAGHADHADFWAGTEFAAFKTQAADLAASDMQGHLILKERGTDGDLKCILRGISEDMPKKVDAIQAAATPA
;
A
#
# COMPACT_ATOMS: atom_id res chain seq x y z
N MET A 1 15.26 -42.04 -30.24
CA MET A 1 14.94 -40.65 -29.84
C MET A 1 13.60 -40.51 -29.09
N SER A 2 12.71 -41.52 -29.06
CA SER A 2 11.41 -41.41 -28.34
C SER A 2 11.50 -41.61 -26.81
N CYS A 3 12.49 -42.35 -26.31
CA CYS A 3 12.58 -42.63 -24.87
C CYS A 3 12.85 -41.39 -24.01
N GLY A 4 13.60 -40.41 -24.54
CA GLY A 4 13.89 -39.16 -23.81
C GLY A 4 12.67 -38.25 -23.67
N VAL A 5 11.80 -38.23 -24.68
CA VAL A 5 10.53 -37.48 -24.64
C VAL A 5 9.55 -38.12 -23.65
N ALA A 6 9.46 -39.46 -23.67
CA ALA A 6 8.64 -40.18 -22.70
C ALA A 6 9.09 -39.92 -21.26
N LEU A 7 10.40 -39.94 -20.98
CA LEU A 7 10.93 -39.67 -19.64
C LEU A 7 10.66 -38.23 -19.19
N ALA A 8 10.84 -37.24 -20.08
CA ALA A 8 10.59 -35.84 -19.77
C ALA A 8 9.11 -35.56 -19.47
N ILE A 9 8.19 -36.18 -20.21
CA ILE A 9 6.75 -36.07 -19.96
C ILE A 9 6.38 -36.70 -18.61
N SER A 10 6.93 -37.88 -18.29
CA SER A 10 6.72 -38.53 -16.99
C SER A 10 7.21 -37.65 -15.82
N LEU A 11 8.38 -37.03 -15.97
CA LEU A 11 8.95 -36.14 -14.95
C LEU A 11 8.10 -34.89 -14.75
N LEU A 12 7.62 -34.27 -15.84
CA LEU A 12 6.74 -33.10 -15.77
C LEU A 12 5.38 -33.44 -15.13
N LEU A 13 4.80 -34.60 -15.44
CA LEU A 13 3.53 -35.05 -14.84
C LEU A 13 3.66 -35.45 -13.37
N SER A 14 4.87 -35.77 -12.92
CA SER A 14 5.17 -36.12 -11.52
C SER A 14 5.50 -34.89 -10.67
N ASP A 15 5.76 -33.74 -11.30
CA ASP A 15 6.15 -32.53 -10.59
C ASP A 15 4.92 -31.89 -9.94
N PRO A 16 4.85 -31.82 -8.60
CA PRO A 16 3.73 -31.18 -7.92
C PRO A 16 3.58 -29.69 -8.29
N ASN A 17 4.64 -29.03 -8.78
CA ASN A 17 4.57 -27.67 -9.29
C ASN A 17 3.79 -27.57 -10.61
N VAL A 18 3.77 -28.62 -11.44
CA VAL A 18 2.98 -28.65 -12.67
C VAL A 18 1.49 -28.79 -12.35
N ALA A 19 1.13 -29.60 -11.34
CA ALA A 19 -0.24 -29.67 -10.85
C ALA A 19 -0.71 -28.34 -10.24
N LEU A 20 0.16 -27.66 -9.50
CA LEU A 20 -0.13 -26.35 -8.90
C LEU A 20 -0.30 -25.26 -9.97
N ALA A 21 0.56 -25.25 -10.99
CA ALA A 21 0.46 -24.33 -12.12
C ALA A 21 -0.80 -24.56 -12.97
N ALA A 22 -1.20 -25.83 -13.17
CA ALA A 22 -2.42 -26.18 -13.90
C ALA A 22 -3.71 -25.85 -13.14
N ALA A 23 -3.65 -25.77 -11.80
CA ALA A 23 -4.79 -25.36 -10.97
C ALA A 23 -5.02 -23.83 -10.99
N GLN A 24 -4.07 -23.04 -11.51
CA GLN A 24 -4.21 -21.60 -11.57
C GLN A 24 -5.24 -21.22 -12.64
N PRO A 25 -6.28 -20.44 -12.30
CA PRO A 25 -7.23 -19.96 -13.29
C PRO A 25 -6.50 -19.23 -14.42
N PRO A 26 -6.94 -19.40 -15.69
CA PRO A 26 -6.35 -18.67 -16.79
C PRO A 26 -6.43 -17.16 -16.50
N ALA A 27 -5.33 -16.46 -16.74
CA ALA A 27 -5.31 -15.01 -16.60
C ALA A 27 -6.43 -14.42 -17.49
N VAL A 28 -7.27 -13.57 -16.90
CA VAL A 28 -8.32 -12.88 -17.63
C VAL A 28 -7.62 -11.96 -18.63
N ALA A 29 -7.81 -12.21 -19.92
CA ALA A 29 -7.32 -11.32 -20.97
C ALA A 29 -7.87 -9.89 -20.70
N ASP A 30 -7.02 -8.88 -20.86
CA ASP A 30 -7.31 -7.46 -20.64
C ASP A 30 -7.51 -7.00 -19.18
N ALA A 31 -7.16 -7.82 -18.17
CA ALA A 31 -7.08 -7.34 -16.79
C ALA A 31 -5.99 -6.24 -16.67
N PRO A 32 -6.25 -5.13 -15.94
CA PRO A 32 -5.24 -4.12 -15.68
C PRO A 32 -4.00 -4.76 -15.04
N ILE A 33 -2.81 -4.34 -15.49
CA ILE A 33 -1.56 -4.79 -14.88
C ILE A 33 -1.56 -4.33 -13.42
N SER A 34 -1.54 -5.31 -12.50
CA SER A 34 -1.53 -5.02 -11.07
C SER A 34 -0.21 -4.38 -10.68
N VAL A 35 -0.30 -3.28 -9.92
CA VAL A 35 0.86 -2.60 -9.31
C VAL A 35 1.10 -3.05 -7.86
N ALA A 36 0.29 -3.97 -7.33
CA ALA A 36 0.28 -4.30 -5.91
C ALA A 36 1.61 -4.88 -5.40
N ALA A 37 2.34 -5.60 -6.25
CA ALA A 37 3.64 -6.18 -5.92
C ALA A 37 4.82 -5.22 -6.19
N GLU A 38 4.57 -4.06 -6.78
CA GLU A 38 5.63 -3.10 -7.06
C GLU A 38 6.10 -2.44 -5.76
N PRO A 39 7.43 -2.26 -5.56
CA PRO A 39 7.97 -1.82 -4.28
C PRO A 39 7.39 -0.52 -3.73
N LEU A 40 7.11 0.46 -4.60
CA LEU A 40 6.52 1.74 -4.18
C LEU A 40 5.13 1.55 -3.59
N PHE A 41 4.25 0.83 -4.30
CA PHE A 41 2.85 0.68 -3.89
C PHE A 41 2.72 -0.23 -2.67
N ALA A 42 3.51 -1.31 -2.62
CA ALA A 42 3.62 -2.12 -1.41
C ALA A 42 4.15 -1.31 -0.22
N GLY A 43 5.12 -0.41 -0.47
CA GLY A 43 5.66 0.51 0.51
C GLY A 43 4.63 1.49 1.07
N ILE A 44 3.80 2.09 0.21
CA ILE A 44 2.68 2.97 0.61
C ILE A 44 1.73 2.25 1.57
N VAL A 45 1.30 1.02 1.22
CA VAL A 45 0.39 0.23 2.05
C VAL A 45 1.03 -0.12 3.39
N SER A 46 2.30 -0.54 3.38
CA SER A 46 3.05 -0.86 4.60
C SER A 46 3.19 0.35 5.52
N HIS A 47 3.56 1.51 4.97
CA HIS A 47 3.72 2.74 5.73
C HIS A 47 2.38 3.25 6.29
N SER A 48 1.33 3.24 5.47
CA SER A 48 -0.03 3.57 5.90
C SER A 48 -0.51 2.67 7.05
N THR A 49 -0.25 1.36 6.94
CA THR A 49 -0.60 0.39 8.00
C THR A 49 0.18 0.66 9.29
N ALA A 50 1.46 1.01 9.19
CA ALA A 50 2.28 1.36 10.35
C ALA A 50 1.75 2.62 11.06
N LEU A 51 1.40 3.66 10.30
CA LEU A 51 0.82 4.90 10.85
C LEU A 51 -0.54 4.65 11.50
N LYS A 52 -1.37 3.78 10.91
CA LYS A 52 -2.60 3.34 11.56
C LYS A 52 -2.32 2.67 12.91
N GLY A 53 -1.32 1.80 12.99
CA GLY A 53 -0.93 1.15 14.24
C GLY A 53 -0.52 2.14 15.34
N VAL A 54 0.18 3.22 14.98
CA VAL A 54 0.50 4.31 15.90
C VAL A 54 -0.76 4.98 16.44
N VAL A 55 -1.68 5.37 15.57
CA VAL A 55 -2.94 6.03 15.97
C VAL A 55 -3.82 5.10 16.80
N ASP A 56 -3.95 3.84 16.41
CA ASP A 56 -4.72 2.85 17.17
C ASP A 56 -4.14 2.67 18.59
N GLY A 57 -2.81 2.66 18.71
CA GLY A 57 -2.12 2.63 20.00
C GLY A 57 -2.42 3.87 20.85
N TRP A 58 -2.43 5.05 20.25
CA TRP A 58 -2.81 6.29 20.95
C TRP A 58 -4.25 6.27 21.43
N ILE A 59 -5.18 5.79 20.60
CA ILE A 59 -6.59 5.65 20.97
C ILE A 59 -6.73 4.69 22.16
N ALA A 60 -6.07 3.53 22.10
CA ALA A 60 -6.16 2.53 23.17
C ALA A 60 -5.59 3.02 24.51
N ALA A 61 -4.59 3.91 24.48
CA ALA A 61 -3.93 4.45 25.66
C ALA A 61 -4.47 5.82 26.11
N GLY A 62 -5.40 6.44 25.38
CA GLY A 62 -5.88 7.80 25.68
C GLY A 62 -4.80 8.88 25.51
N HIS A 63 -3.80 8.65 24.66
CA HIS A 63 -2.66 9.57 24.54
C HIS A 63 -3.06 10.99 24.12
N ALA A 64 -4.10 11.12 23.29
CA ALA A 64 -4.59 12.41 22.81
C ALA A 64 -5.23 13.28 23.91
N ASP A 65 -5.56 12.70 25.07
CA ASP A 65 -6.13 13.42 26.22
C ASP A 65 -5.05 14.13 27.06
N HIS A 66 -3.78 13.82 26.80
CA HIS A 66 -2.66 14.43 27.53
C HIS A 66 -2.43 15.86 27.04
N ALA A 67 -2.30 16.81 27.97
CA ALA A 67 -2.19 18.25 27.66
C ALA A 67 -1.06 18.60 26.68
N ASP A 68 0.04 17.85 26.72
CA ASP A 68 1.24 18.11 25.90
C ASP A 68 1.29 17.27 24.61
N PHE A 69 0.29 16.42 24.33
CA PHE A 69 0.31 15.47 23.21
C PHE A 69 0.62 16.16 21.86
N TRP A 70 -0.12 17.23 21.56
CA TRP A 70 -0.02 17.95 20.28
C TRP A 70 1.29 18.72 20.09
N ALA A 71 2.00 19.02 21.18
CA ALA A 71 3.33 19.66 21.16
C ALA A 71 4.46 18.63 21.32
N GLY A 72 4.12 17.36 21.57
CA GLY A 72 5.06 16.29 21.83
C GLY A 72 5.83 15.84 20.60
N THR A 73 6.99 15.25 20.85
CA THR A 73 7.88 14.70 19.80
C THR A 73 7.24 13.54 19.04
N GLU A 74 6.40 12.75 19.69
CA GLU A 74 5.69 11.62 19.05
C GLU A 74 4.71 12.09 17.99
N PHE A 75 3.89 13.10 18.30
CA PHE A 75 2.97 13.68 17.33
C PHE A 75 3.73 14.39 16.20
N ALA A 76 4.81 15.12 16.53
CA ALA A 76 5.67 15.75 15.52
C ALA A 76 6.27 14.72 14.55
N ALA A 77 6.77 13.59 15.06
CA ALA A 77 7.29 12.50 14.23
C ALA A 77 6.20 11.87 13.35
N PHE A 78 4.99 11.71 13.88
CA PHE A 78 3.84 11.24 13.10
C PHE A 78 3.49 12.21 11.96
N LYS A 79 3.51 13.52 12.19
CA LYS A 79 3.29 14.52 11.11
C LYS A 79 4.30 14.36 9.99
N THR A 80 5.59 14.21 10.32
CA THR A 80 6.65 13.99 9.32
C THR A 80 6.37 12.72 8.52
N GLN A 81 6.09 11.60 9.19
CA GLN A 81 5.82 10.33 8.53
C GLN A 81 4.55 10.39 7.65
N ALA A 82 3.50 11.10 8.09
CA ALA A 82 2.31 11.34 7.28
C ALA A 82 2.62 12.18 6.04
N ALA A 83 3.47 13.20 6.15
CA ALA A 83 3.93 13.97 4.99
C ALA A 83 4.74 13.12 4.00
N ASP A 84 5.60 12.23 4.50
CA ASP A 84 6.39 11.31 3.68
C ASP A 84 5.50 10.27 2.96
N LEU A 85 4.45 9.78 3.62
CA LEU A 85 3.44 8.93 3.00
C LEU A 85 2.70 9.68 1.89
N ALA A 86 2.24 10.91 2.16
CA ALA A 86 1.57 11.74 1.17
C ALA A 86 2.47 12.02 -0.05
N ALA A 87 3.77 12.24 0.15
CA ALA A 87 4.73 12.39 -0.94
C ALA A 87 4.87 11.09 -1.77
N SER A 88 4.88 9.94 -1.11
CA SER A 88 4.90 8.62 -1.77
C SER A 88 3.64 8.38 -2.61
N ASP A 89 2.46 8.75 -2.10
CA ASP A 89 1.20 8.72 -2.85
C ASP A 89 1.27 9.60 -4.09
N MET A 90 1.80 10.82 -3.99
CA MET A 90 2.01 11.70 -5.15
C MET A 90 2.96 11.08 -6.17
N GLN A 91 4.05 10.44 -5.72
CA GLN A 91 4.95 9.74 -6.61
C GLN A 91 4.24 8.59 -7.34
N GLY A 92 3.40 7.82 -6.64
CA GLY A 92 2.57 6.78 -7.24
C GLY A 92 1.63 7.34 -8.31
N HIS A 93 0.97 8.47 -8.02
CA HIS A 93 0.14 9.19 -9.00
C HIS A 93 0.94 9.55 -10.26
N LEU A 94 2.12 10.15 -10.11
CA LEU A 94 2.95 10.60 -11.23
C LEU A 94 3.42 9.43 -12.10
N ILE A 95 3.83 8.32 -11.49
CA ILE A 95 4.25 7.10 -12.20
C ILE A 95 3.07 6.53 -13.01
N LEU A 96 1.88 6.40 -12.41
CA LEU A 96 0.71 5.90 -13.12
C LEU A 96 0.29 6.83 -14.27
N LYS A 97 0.42 8.15 -14.07
CA LYS A 97 0.18 9.14 -15.12
C LYS A 97 1.17 8.98 -16.28
N GLU A 98 2.46 8.82 -15.99
CA GLU A 98 3.51 8.62 -17.01
C GLU A 98 3.28 7.34 -17.83
N ARG A 99 2.81 6.27 -17.19
CA ARG A 99 2.43 5.01 -17.85
C ARG A 99 1.16 5.09 -18.70
N GLY A 100 0.51 6.26 -18.76
CA GLY A 100 -0.77 6.42 -19.45
C GLY A 100 -1.92 5.65 -18.78
N THR A 101 -1.77 5.25 -17.52
CA THR A 101 -2.85 4.57 -16.78
C THR A 101 -3.98 5.57 -16.52
N ASP A 102 -5.17 5.22 -16.98
CA ASP A 102 -6.38 6.00 -16.74
C ASP A 102 -7.39 5.20 -15.91
N GLY A 103 -7.13 5.14 -14.61
CA GLY A 103 -7.98 4.45 -13.66
C GLY A 103 -8.03 5.18 -12.31
N ASP A 104 -9.02 4.82 -11.50
CA ASP A 104 -9.34 5.48 -10.24
C ASP A 104 -8.15 5.57 -9.30
N LEU A 105 -7.32 4.52 -9.24
CA LEU A 105 -6.14 4.47 -8.37
C LEU A 105 -5.24 5.70 -8.56
N LYS A 106 -4.97 6.11 -9.79
CA LYS A 106 -4.16 7.31 -10.09
C LYS A 106 -4.75 8.55 -9.43
N CYS A 107 -6.07 8.75 -9.53
CA CYS A 107 -6.75 9.92 -8.98
C CYS A 107 -6.87 9.85 -7.45
N ILE A 108 -7.12 8.66 -6.90
CA ILE A 108 -7.19 8.41 -5.46
C ILE A 108 -5.86 8.77 -4.79
N LEU A 109 -4.73 8.32 -5.34
CA LEU A 109 -3.41 8.62 -4.78
C LEU A 109 -3.14 10.13 -4.70
N ARG A 110 -3.49 10.89 -5.75
CA ARG A 110 -3.39 12.35 -5.71
C ARG A 110 -4.29 12.96 -4.63
N GLY A 111 -5.55 12.52 -4.56
CA GLY A 111 -6.50 13.03 -3.56
C GLY A 111 -6.01 12.78 -2.13
N ILE A 112 -5.55 11.57 -1.84
CA ILE A 112 -4.98 11.21 -0.52
C ILE A 112 -3.77 12.08 -0.21
N SER A 113 -2.83 12.20 -1.15
CA SER A 113 -1.62 13.01 -0.99
C SER A 113 -1.94 14.47 -0.65
N GLU A 114 -2.90 15.07 -1.35
CA GLU A 114 -3.28 16.48 -1.16
C GLU A 114 -4.12 16.72 0.10
N ASP A 115 -4.85 15.71 0.57
CA ASP A 115 -5.73 15.84 1.74
C ASP A 115 -5.06 15.44 3.05
N MET A 116 -4.13 14.50 3.04
CA MET A 116 -3.54 13.95 4.26
C MET A 116 -2.90 15.03 5.15
N PRO A 117 -2.03 15.94 4.63
CA PRO A 117 -1.46 17.00 5.45
C PRO A 117 -2.52 17.92 6.05
N LYS A 118 -3.55 18.27 5.25
CA LYS A 118 -4.65 19.14 5.69
C LYS A 118 -5.44 18.51 6.83
N LYS A 119 -5.71 17.21 6.75
CA LYS A 119 -6.46 16.48 7.78
C LYS A 119 -5.66 16.36 9.07
N VAL A 120 -4.35 16.08 8.98
CA VAL A 120 -3.47 16.03 10.16
C VAL A 120 -3.42 17.39 10.86
N ASP A 121 -3.26 18.48 10.10
CA ASP A 121 -3.27 19.84 10.66
C ASP A 121 -4.65 20.20 11.25
N ALA A 122 -5.74 19.82 10.59
CA ALA A 122 -7.09 20.07 11.09
C ALA A 122 -7.38 19.35 12.40
N ILE A 123 -6.90 18.11 12.56
CA ILE A 123 -7.02 17.35 13.82
C ILE A 123 -6.22 18.03 14.93
N GLN A 124 -4.99 18.46 14.66
CA GLN A 124 -4.17 19.18 15.64
C GLN A 124 -4.83 20.52 16.08
N ALA A 125 -5.48 21.21 15.15
CA ALA A 125 -6.14 22.48 15.41
C ALA A 125 -7.56 22.35 16.01
N ALA A 126 -8.09 21.13 16.14
CA ALA A 126 -9.45 20.92 16.63
C ALA A 126 -9.57 21.36 18.10
N ALA A 127 -10.52 22.26 18.37
CA ALA A 127 -10.77 22.81 19.71
C ALA A 127 -11.57 21.85 20.63
N THR A 128 -12.04 20.73 20.08
CA THR A 128 -12.80 19.71 20.80
C THR A 128 -12.00 18.40 20.73
N PRO A 129 -11.81 17.69 21.85
CA PRO A 129 -11.28 16.33 21.80
C PRO A 129 -12.18 15.44 20.94
N ALA A 130 -11.57 14.45 20.27
CA ALA A 130 -12.30 13.43 19.50
C ALA A 130 -13.04 12.46 20.42
#